data_AF-A0A2E0TL37-F1
#
_entry.id   AF-A0A2E0TL37-F1
#
_cell.length_a   1.000
_cell.length_b   1.000
_cell.length_c   1.000
_cell.angle_alpha   90.00
_cell.angle_beta   90.00
_cell.angle_gamma   90.00
#
_symmetry.space_group_name_H-M   'P 1'
#
loop_
_entity.id
_entity.type
_entity.pdbx_description
1 polymer ?
#
loop_
_entity_poly.entity_id
_entity_poly.type
_entity_poly.pdbx_seq_one_letter_code
_entity_poly.pdbx_strand_id
1 'polypeptide(L)'
;MSSSTAFSDASEEAAGGIADVDRDLPTLLQAPSGETPSWALLPIPRQPADRDGQVWVQARWHDAPIFSSRTARYGHGVMRAGTVIRAAALGRGPGCSGRWFRLQPFGYVCTTRGFRGRNHELEPPAVPRAATPDQVLPYRYAAVSDRSAYRYDRLPSESEYERVHDGRLGGLASQLDGDYFVTVDGEVEHEGRTWVRTAQERYVRRDAVEMVEASELHGELDPDGLELPMAFVFGEERPVYRLGEGRAREVGVADVYARFHVEREVEVGGERYVVGPGGLALKRDAVRVATQSERPDDIPEGDRWVHVDLAQQVLMAYEGDTPIFATLVSSGKEGYDTPTGVFRVRHKYVSTTMSGDDPTDGVYDVAEVPWTQYYYRSYALHGAYWHDAFGAVRSHGCTNIAPADARWLFLWTTPVLPEGWHGIREEGVWVVNTNEEPEPA
;
A
#
# COMPACT_ATOMS: atom_id res chain seq x y z
N MET A 1 -60.07 50.27 7.66
CA MET A 1 -59.56 49.49 8.80
C MET A 1 -60.70 48.64 9.32
N SER A 2 -60.48 47.31 9.36
CA SER A 2 -61.29 46.28 10.03
C SER A 2 -62.73 46.09 9.53
N SER A 3 -63.32 44.91 9.49
CA SER A 3 -62.91 43.50 9.61
C SER A 3 -64.20 42.69 9.40
N SER A 4 -64.09 41.49 8.81
CA SER A 4 -65.04 40.36 8.92
C SER A 4 -66.38 40.55 8.20
N THR A 5 -66.98 39.60 7.48
CA THR A 5 -67.10 38.14 7.62
C THR A 5 -67.65 37.59 6.29
N ALA A 6 -67.25 36.39 5.86
CA ALA A 6 -68.20 35.40 5.35
C ALA A 6 -67.53 34.03 5.20
N PHE A 7 -68.14 33.05 5.86
CA PHE A 7 -67.83 31.62 5.86
C PHE A 7 -68.10 30.95 4.51
N SER A 8 -67.37 29.86 4.29
CA SER A 8 -67.37 28.95 3.14
C SER A 8 -68.67 28.15 2.96
N ASP A 9 -68.91 27.70 1.73
CA ASP A 9 -69.48 26.38 1.49
C ASP A 9 -68.96 25.75 0.17
N ALA A 10 -68.93 24.42 0.18
CA ALA A 10 -68.84 23.46 -0.93
C ALA A 10 -67.45 23.16 -1.59
N SER A 11 -66.84 22.09 -1.05
CA SER A 11 -66.44 20.83 -1.71
C SER A 11 -65.60 20.83 -3.00
N GLU A 12 -64.42 20.19 -2.95
CA GLU A 12 -64.04 19.10 -3.87
C GLU A 12 -62.79 18.34 -3.38
N GLU A 13 -62.63 17.14 -3.92
CA GLU A 13 -61.97 15.96 -3.37
C GLU A 13 -60.43 15.91 -3.44
N ALA A 14 -59.90 15.05 -2.57
CA ALA A 14 -58.75 14.16 -2.72
C ALA A 14 -57.65 14.48 -3.76
N ALA A 15 -56.45 14.78 -3.26
CA ALA A 15 -55.22 14.23 -3.80
C ALA A 15 -54.15 14.22 -2.70
N GLY A 16 -53.92 13.06 -2.10
CA GLY A 16 -52.73 12.81 -1.30
C GLY A 16 -51.52 12.88 -2.22
N GLY A 17 -50.79 13.99 -2.14
CA GLY A 17 -49.51 14.15 -2.81
C GLY A 17 -48.51 13.18 -2.23
N ILE A 18 -48.11 12.21 -3.05
CA ILE A 18 -46.85 11.49 -2.90
C ILE A 18 -45.77 12.56 -2.95
N ALA A 19 -45.10 12.79 -1.82
CA ALA A 19 -44.00 13.73 -1.76
C ALA A 19 -42.90 13.25 -2.71
N ASP A 20 -42.64 14.11 -3.69
CA ASP A 20 -41.61 14.05 -4.70
C ASP A 20 -40.23 14.10 -4.03
N VAL A 21 -39.66 12.92 -3.73
CA VAL A 21 -38.26 12.76 -3.30
C VAL A 21 -37.50 12.18 -4.48
N ASP A 22 -37.27 13.00 -5.51
CA ASP A 22 -36.52 12.58 -6.70
C ASP A 22 -35.62 13.71 -7.21
N ARG A 23 -34.90 14.39 -6.29
CA ARG A 23 -33.98 15.48 -6.63
C ARG A 23 -32.52 15.32 -6.23
N ASP A 24 -32.15 14.24 -5.54
CA ASP A 24 -30.74 13.92 -5.22
C ASP A 24 -30.32 12.59 -5.85
N LEU A 25 -30.51 12.47 -7.18
CA LEU A 25 -30.19 11.25 -7.95
C LEU A 25 -28.71 11.05 -8.40
N PRO A 26 -27.71 11.94 -8.20
CA PRO A 26 -26.33 11.57 -8.49
C PRO A 26 -25.72 10.81 -7.29
N THR A 27 -25.49 9.51 -7.49
CA THR A 27 -24.83 8.54 -6.61
C THR A 27 -25.34 8.46 -5.16
N LEU A 28 -26.10 7.41 -4.85
CA LEU A 28 -26.67 7.17 -3.51
C LEU A 28 -25.66 6.60 -2.50
N LEU A 29 -24.57 5.98 -2.99
CA LEU A 29 -23.48 5.45 -2.20
C LEU A 29 -22.16 5.91 -2.82
N GLN A 30 -21.62 6.99 -2.27
CA GLN A 30 -20.40 7.62 -2.77
C GLN A 30 -19.17 6.90 -2.26
N ALA A 31 -18.14 6.86 -3.10
CA ALA A 31 -16.80 6.53 -2.64
C ALA A 31 -16.37 7.51 -1.54
N PRO A 32 -15.49 7.09 -0.62
CA PRO A 32 -14.76 8.02 0.19
C PRO A 32 -14.13 9.12 -0.68
N SER A 33 -14.00 10.35 -0.17
CA SER A 33 -13.47 11.48 -0.95
C SER A 33 -12.14 11.09 -1.61
N GLY A 34 -11.89 11.48 -2.86
CA GLY A 34 -10.58 11.26 -3.52
C GLY A 34 -9.40 11.93 -2.81
N GLU A 35 -9.64 12.71 -1.75
CA GLU A 35 -8.61 13.22 -0.85
C GLU A 35 -8.03 12.12 0.06
N THR A 36 -6.70 12.07 0.17
CA THR A 36 -6.02 11.14 1.08
C THR A 36 -6.38 11.45 2.54
N PRO A 37 -6.84 10.46 3.34
CA PRO A 37 -7.17 10.68 4.74
C PRO A 37 -5.98 11.13 5.59
N SER A 38 -6.25 11.97 6.59
CA SER A 38 -5.20 12.47 7.50
C SER A 38 -4.48 11.37 8.27
N TRP A 39 -5.19 10.29 8.63
CA TRP A 39 -4.58 9.11 9.28
C TRP A 39 -3.57 8.40 8.38
N ALA A 40 -3.76 8.44 7.05
CA ALA A 40 -2.83 7.87 6.08
C ALA A 40 -1.57 8.71 5.90
N LEU A 41 -1.58 9.96 6.37
CA LEU A 41 -0.47 10.92 6.29
C LEU A 41 0.21 11.18 7.64
N LEU A 42 -0.14 10.41 8.68
CA LEU A 42 0.50 10.55 10.00
C LEU A 42 2.02 10.43 9.89
N PRO A 43 2.80 11.25 10.61
CA PRO A 43 4.25 11.16 10.56
C PRO A 43 4.69 9.78 11.05
N ILE A 44 5.76 9.24 10.45
CA ILE A 44 6.29 7.94 10.85
C ILE A 44 6.71 8.01 12.32
N PRO A 45 6.15 7.16 13.20
CA PRO A 45 6.65 7.02 14.55
C PRO A 45 8.09 6.51 14.48
N ARG A 46 9.05 7.39 14.79
CA ARG A 46 10.46 7.05 14.84
C ARG A 46 10.88 6.94 16.30
N GLN A 47 11.55 5.85 16.65
CA GLN A 47 12.28 5.81 17.91
C GLN A 47 13.44 6.82 17.80
N PRO A 48 13.46 7.87 18.64
CA PRO A 48 14.47 8.92 18.52
C PRO A 48 15.86 8.32 18.69
N ALA A 49 16.75 8.62 17.75
CA ALA A 49 18.17 8.34 17.95
C ALA A 49 18.71 9.31 19.02
N ASP A 50 19.36 8.76 20.06
CA ASP A 50 20.03 9.55 21.08
C ASP A 50 21.05 10.54 20.44
N ARG A 51 20.97 11.80 20.87
CA ARG A 51 21.72 12.94 20.32
C ARG A 51 23.18 12.98 20.77
N ASP A 52 23.59 12.12 21.71
CA ASP A 52 24.96 12.03 22.22
C ASP A 52 25.95 11.39 21.23
N GLY A 53 25.47 10.98 20.05
CA GLY A 53 26.32 10.50 18.95
C GLY A 53 27.30 11.57 18.46
N GLN A 54 28.58 11.36 18.77
CA GLN A 54 29.67 12.30 18.51
C GLN A 54 30.11 12.39 17.04
N VAL A 55 29.58 11.55 16.15
CA VAL A 55 29.97 11.50 14.73
C VAL A 55 28.77 11.23 13.82
N TRP A 56 28.83 11.76 12.60
CA TRP A 56 27.88 11.45 11.55
C TRP A 56 28.34 10.21 10.79
N VAL A 57 27.41 9.28 10.51
CA VAL A 57 27.62 8.18 9.57
C VAL A 57 26.66 8.32 8.41
N GLN A 58 27.16 8.08 7.20
CA GLN A 58 26.37 8.16 5.98
C GLN A 58 26.40 6.83 5.21
N ALA A 59 25.22 6.34 4.83
CA ALA A 59 25.07 5.21 3.93
C ALA A 59 25.47 5.59 2.49
N ARG A 60 26.21 4.69 1.84
CA ARG A 60 26.77 4.85 0.48
C ARG A 60 26.18 3.87 -0.53
N TRP A 61 25.70 2.71 -0.07
CA TRP A 61 25.06 1.72 -0.92
C TRP A 61 23.54 1.95 -0.90
N HIS A 62 22.87 1.56 -1.98
CA HIS A 62 21.40 1.65 -2.06
C HIS A 62 20.74 0.91 -0.90
N ASP A 63 21.26 -0.27 -0.58
CA ASP A 63 20.93 -1.06 0.62
C ASP A 63 22.16 -1.25 1.49
N ALA A 64 22.46 -0.27 2.33
CA ALA A 64 23.58 -0.35 3.26
C ALA A 64 23.19 -1.17 4.51
N PRO A 65 23.85 -2.31 4.80
CA PRO A 65 23.41 -3.22 5.85
C PRO A 65 23.73 -2.71 7.25
N ILE A 66 22.74 -2.78 8.13
CA ILE A 66 22.88 -2.57 9.57
C ILE A 66 22.95 -3.94 10.26
N PHE A 67 23.91 -4.14 11.14
CA PHE A 67 24.16 -5.42 11.81
C PHE A 67 23.64 -5.39 13.25
N SER A 68 23.09 -6.50 13.75
CA SER A 68 22.69 -6.64 15.16
C SER A 68 23.87 -6.72 16.13
N SER A 69 25.04 -7.18 15.64
CA SER A 69 26.29 -7.20 16.39
C SER A 69 27.50 -7.08 15.44
N ARG A 70 28.68 -6.79 16.00
CA ARG A 70 29.94 -6.67 15.22
C ARG A 70 30.45 -8.00 14.66
N THR A 71 29.89 -9.13 15.10
CA THR A 71 30.22 -10.47 14.62
C THR A 71 29.12 -11.07 13.73
N ALA A 72 27.99 -10.39 13.58
CA ALA A 72 26.88 -10.85 12.76
C ALA A 72 27.32 -11.01 11.30
N ARG A 73 26.94 -12.16 10.71
CA ARG A 73 27.22 -12.45 9.30
C ARG A 73 26.25 -11.71 8.36
N TYR A 74 24.99 -11.60 8.75
CA TYR A 74 23.91 -11.03 7.95
C TYR A 74 23.43 -9.68 8.53
N GLY A 75 22.88 -8.84 7.67
CA GLY A 75 22.23 -7.60 8.08
C GLY A 75 20.93 -7.88 8.84
N HIS A 76 20.72 -7.14 9.93
CA HIS A 76 19.50 -7.07 10.71
C HIS A 76 18.58 -5.92 10.24
N GLY A 77 19.13 -4.92 9.58
CA GLY A 77 18.34 -3.85 8.94
C GLY A 77 19.08 -3.26 7.75
N VAL A 78 18.46 -2.26 7.12
CA VAL A 78 19.02 -1.56 5.96
C VAL A 78 18.83 -0.05 6.08
N MET A 79 19.76 0.69 5.51
CA MET A 79 19.72 2.14 5.37
C MET A 79 19.92 2.53 3.91
N ARG A 80 19.10 3.46 3.40
CA ARG A 80 19.21 3.94 2.02
C ARG A 80 20.43 4.82 1.80
N ALA A 81 20.96 4.77 0.57
CA ALA A 81 22.02 5.64 0.13
C ALA A 81 21.68 7.11 0.42
N GLY A 82 22.65 7.85 0.94
CA GLY A 82 22.48 9.27 1.24
C GLY A 82 22.04 9.53 2.68
N THR A 83 21.33 8.62 3.35
CA THR A 83 20.89 8.79 4.74
C THR A 83 22.06 9.05 5.66
N VAL A 84 21.90 10.05 6.54
CA VAL A 84 22.90 10.45 7.54
C VAL A 84 22.28 10.38 8.93
N ILE A 85 22.92 9.66 9.84
CA ILE A 85 22.49 9.57 11.25
C ILE A 85 23.66 9.75 12.20
N ARG A 86 23.36 10.14 13.44
CA ARG A 86 24.37 10.17 14.51
C ARG A 86 24.70 8.75 14.97
N ALA A 87 25.97 8.54 15.29
CA ALA A 87 26.45 7.26 15.79
C ALA A 87 27.62 7.45 16.77
N ALA A 88 27.91 6.42 17.56
CA ALA A 88 29.10 6.36 18.41
C ALA A 88 30.22 5.61 17.71
N ALA A 89 31.42 6.21 17.61
CA ALA A 89 32.58 5.57 17.01
C ALA A 89 33.13 4.46 17.93
N LEU A 90 33.33 3.25 17.40
CA LEU A 90 33.88 2.10 18.15
C LEU A 90 35.29 1.69 17.71
N GLY A 91 35.78 2.19 16.58
CA GLY A 91 37.09 1.81 16.04
C GLY A 91 37.10 0.49 15.26
N ARG A 92 38.25 -0.17 15.15
CA ARG A 92 38.40 -1.44 14.39
C ARG A 92 37.74 -2.60 15.13
N GLY A 93 37.37 -3.68 14.42
CA GLY A 93 36.80 -4.87 15.03
C GLY A 93 36.61 -6.04 14.07
N PRO A 94 36.12 -7.18 14.57
CA PRO A 94 35.88 -8.37 13.75
C PRO A 94 34.88 -8.05 12.62
N GLY A 95 34.99 -8.79 11.51
CA GLY A 95 34.06 -8.69 10.38
C GLY A 95 34.14 -7.40 9.54
N CYS A 96 34.94 -6.42 9.94
CA CYS A 96 35.08 -5.13 9.28
C CYS A 96 36.56 -4.73 9.17
N SER A 97 37.09 -4.64 7.94
CA SER A 97 38.44 -4.10 7.71
C SER A 97 38.54 -2.58 7.93
N GLY A 98 37.39 -1.91 8.05
CA GLY A 98 37.27 -0.50 8.37
C GLY A 98 37.03 -0.19 9.84
N ARG A 99 36.17 0.80 10.10
CA ARG A 99 35.75 1.20 11.45
C ARG A 99 34.28 0.85 11.67
N TRP A 100 33.98 0.41 12.89
CA TRP A 100 32.65 0.18 13.40
C TRP A 100 32.11 1.44 14.06
N PHE A 101 30.80 1.62 13.90
CA PHE A 101 30.00 2.62 14.58
C PHE A 101 28.77 1.94 15.17
N ARG A 102 28.37 2.36 16.37
CA ARG A 102 27.13 1.91 17.03
C ARG A 102 26.03 2.92 16.73
N LEU A 103 24.91 2.45 16.22
CA LEU A 103 23.70 3.23 16.02
C LEU A 103 22.85 3.21 17.29
N GLN A 104 21.90 4.14 17.36
CA GLN A 104 20.86 4.19 18.38
C GLN A 104 19.50 3.90 17.72
N PRO A 105 18.55 3.25 18.41
CA PRO A 105 18.67 2.71 19.77
C PRO A 105 19.53 1.43 19.83
N PHE A 106 19.78 0.80 18.70
CA PHE A 106 20.66 -0.37 18.56
C PHE A 106 21.24 -0.47 17.15
N GLY A 107 22.12 -1.45 16.94
CA GLY A 107 22.69 -1.77 15.64
C GLY A 107 24.10 -1.24 15.42
N TYR A 108 24.78 -1.80 14.43
CA TYR A 108 26.17 -1.53 14.12
C TYR A 108 26.38 -1.36 12.61
N VAL A 109 27.20 -0.40 12.21
CA VAL A 109 27.54 -0.14 10.80
C VAL A 109 29.04 -0.08 10.60
N CYS A 110 29.49 -0.49 9.41
CA CYS A 110 30.91 -0.64 9.07
C CYS A 110 31.25 0.14 7.80
N THR A 111 32.36 0.88 7.80
CA THR A 111 32.74 1.75 6.66
C THR A 111 33.07 1.00 5.38
N THR A 112 33.58 -0.23 5.49
CA THR A 112 33.86 -1.08 4.32
C THR A 112 32.64 -1.88 3.88
N ARG A 113 31.51 -1.75 4.56
CA ARG A 113 30.22 -2.41 4.25
C ARG A 113 29.13 -1.36 4.03
N GLY A 114 29.39 -0.41 3.13
CA GLY A 114 28.38 0.54 2.68
C GLY A 114 28.27 1.85 3.47
N PHE A 115 29.16 2.15 4.42
CA PHE A 115 29.10 3.40 5.19
C PHE A 115 30.34 4.28 5.06
N ARG A 116 30.25 5.54 5.47
CA ARG A 116 31.40 6.43 5.75
C ARG A 116 31.15 7.23 7.02
N GLY A 117 32.19 7.45 7.81
CA GLY A 117 32.15 8.44 8.90
C GLY A 117 32.41 9.85 8.36
N ARG A 118 31.73 10.85 8.91
CA ARG A 118 31.90 12.28 8.62
C ARG A 118 32.21 13.04 9.92
N ASN A 119 32.88 14.19 9.80
CA ASN A 119 33.09 15.08 10.95
C ASN A 119 31.74 15.63 11.43
N HIS A 120 31.54 15.66 12.74
CA HIS A 120 30.31 16.05 13.43
C HIS A 120 29.95 17.54 13.33
N GLU A 121 30.94 18.38 13.06
CA GLU A 121 30.81 19.84 12.93
C GLU A 121 30.24 20.28 11.58
N LEU A 122 30.16 19.38 10.60
CA LEU A 122 29.59 19.66 9.29
C LEU A 122 28.16 19.16 9.25
N GLU A 123 27.23 20.07 8.95
CA GLU A 123 25.83 19.72 8.72
C GLU A 123 25.74 18.74 7.55
N PRO A 124 24.98 17.64 7.69
CA PRO A 124 24.88 16.66 6.63
C PRO A 124 24.29 17.31 5.37
N PRO A 125 24.76 16.94 4.17
CA PRO A 125 24.13 17.40 2.94
C PRO A 125 22.66 16.95 2.93
N ALA A 126 21.79 17.74 2.31
CA ALA A 126 20.42 17.33 2.01
C ALA A 126 20.42 15.92 1.41
N VAL A 127 19.50 15.05 1.86
CA VAL A 127 19.43 13.65 1.43
C VAL A 127 18.70 13.60 0.10
N PRO A 128 19.39 13.58 -1.06
CA PRO A 128 18.73 13.90 -2.33
C PRO A 128 17.90 12.74 -2.89
N ARG A 129 17.82 11.61 -2.17
CA ARG A 129 17.39 10.29 -2.68
C ARG A 129 16.70 9.41 -1.64
N ALA A 130 16.41 9.96 -0.46
CA ALA A 130 15.67 9.20 0.53
C ALA A 130 14.23 9.09 0.09
N ALA A 131 13.60 7.96 0.42
CA ALA A 131 12.15 7.88 0.43
C ALA A 131 11.57 9.11 1.16
N THR A 132 10.43 9.59 0.71
CA THR A 132 9.57 10.59 1.39
C THR A 132 8.48 9.83 2.13
N PRO A 133 8.79 9.26 3.31
CA PRO A 133 7.89 8.27 3.87
C PRO A 133 6.73 8.94 4.61
N ASP A 134 6.65 10.26 4.58
CA ASP A 134 5.52 11.13 4.93
C ASP A 134 4.43 11.16 3.84
N GLN A 135 4.71 10.67 2.64
CA GLN A 135 3.73 10.51 1.55
C GLN A 135 3.20 9.08 1.49
N VAL A 136 2.02 8.87 0.88
CA VAL A 136 1.44 7.52 0.63
C VAL A 136 2.32 6.68 -0.29
N LEU A 137 3.02 7.31 -1.22
CA LEU A 137 4.04 6.72 -2.06
C LEU A 137 5.41 7.29 -1.65
N PRO A 138 6.38 6.45 -1.24
CA PRO A 138 7.68 6.94 -0.77
C PRO A 138 8.57 7.50 -1.88
N TYR A 139 8.18 7.31 -3.15
CA TYR A 139 8.83 7.86 -4.34
C TYR A 139 7.75 8.29 -5.34
N ARG A 140 8.15 9.01 -6.39
CA ARG A 140 7.36 9.07 -7.63
C ARG A 140 7.63 7.81 -8.43
N TYR A 141 6.61 7.30 -9.12
CA TYR A 141 6.70 6.06 -9.89
C TYR A 141 6.25 6.27 -11.33
N ALA A 142 6.76 5.42 -12.22
CA ALA A 142 6.35 5.38 -13.61
C ALA A 142 6.32 3.93 -14.12
N ALA A 143 5.36 3.63 -14.98
CA ALA A 143 5.28 2.38 -15.74
C ALA A 143 6.07 2.52 -17.04
N VAL A 144 6.78 1.48 -17.45
CA VAL A 144 7.43 1.44 -18.77
C VAL A 144 6.37 1.15 -19.83
N SER A 145 6.14 2.11 -20.73
CA SER A 145 5.15 1.99 -21.80
C SER A 145 5.75 1.55 -23.13
N ASP A 146 7.07 1.69 -23.31
CA ASP A 146 7.82 1.24 -24.50
C ASP A 146 8.59 -0.05 -24.20
N ARG A 147 8.14 -1.19 -24.74
CA ARG A 147 8.80 -2.51 -24.57
C ARG A 147 10.16 -2.63 -25.27
N SER A 148 10.51 -1.67 -26.12
CA SER A 148 11.86 -1.56 -26.69
C SER A 148 12.81 -0.77 -25.78
N ALA A 149 12.33 -0.23 -24.66
CA ALA A 149 13.13 0.56 -23.76
C ALA A 149 14.20 -0.26 -23.04
N TYR A 150 15.28 0.43 -22.72
CA TYR A 150 16.41 -0.10 -21.97
C TYR A 150 16.62 0.71 -20.69
N ARG A 151 16.99 0.01 -19.62
CA ARG A 151 17.50 0.60 -18.38
C ARG A 151 19.02 0.56 -18.39
N TYR A 152 19.63 1.74 -18.36
CA TYR A 152 21.08 1.92 -18.41
C TYR A 152 21.67 2.10 -17.01
N ASP A 153 22.83 1.49 -16.76
CA ASP A 153 23.57 1.65 -15.50
C ASP A 153 24.27 3.02 -15.38
N ARG A 154 24.46 3.70 -16.52
CA ARG A 154 24.91 5.10 -16.61
C ARG A 154 24.40 5.72 -17.90
N LEU A 155 24.39 7.05 -17.97
CA LEU A 155 24.07 7.76 -19.21
C LEU A 155 25.01 7.32 -20.35
N PRO A 156 24.47 6.86 -21.49
CA PRO A 156 25.26 6.41 -22.64
C PRO A 156 25.61 7.58 -23.58
N SER A 157 26.76 7.52 -24.25
CA SER A 157 26.99 8.36 -25.43
C SER A 157 26.05 7.94 -26.58
N GLU A 158 25.86 8.80 -27.59
CA GLU A 158 25.07 8.46 -28.78
C GLU A 158 25.50 7.12 -29.41
N SER A 159 26.80 6.93 -29.60
CA SER A 159 27.36 5.69 -30.17
C SER A 159 27.15 4.45 -29.28
N GLU A 160 27.10 4.60 -27.96
CA GLU A 160 26.80 3.49 -27.05
C GLU A 160 25.32 3.15 -27.09
N TYR A 161 24.46 4.17 -27.17
CA TYR A 161 23.02 4.01 -27.33
C TYR A 161 22.70 3.21 -28.61
N GLU A 162 23.23 3.62 -29.76
CA GLU A 162 23.05 2.91 -31.03
C GLU A 162 23.50 1.44 -30.95
N ARG A 163 24.68 1.21 -30.34
CA ARG A 163 25.25 -0.15 -30.18
C ARG A 163 24.49 -1.04 -29.21
N VAL A 164 23.79 -0.46 -28.24
CA VAL A 164 22.88 -1.25 -27.38
C VAL A 164 21.67 -1.70 -28.20
N HIS A 165 21.10 -0.81 -29.02
CA HIS A 165 19.89 -1.12 -29.80
C HIS A 165 20.13 -2.04 -31.00
N ASP A 166 21.35 -2.08 -31.55
CA ASP A 166 21.74 -3.02 -32.61
C ASP A 166 22.33 -4.35 -32.08
N GLY A 167 22.40 -4.52 -30.76
CA GLY A 167 22.90 -5.71 -30.08
C GLY A 167 24.43 -5.85 -30.04
N ARG A 168 25.20 -4.85 -30.49
CA ARG A 168 26.69 -4.87 -30.50
C ARG A 168 27.32 -4.43 -29.18
N LEU A 169 26.53 -4.08 -28.18
CA LEU A 169 27.00 -3.74 -26.83
C LEU A 169 26.04 -4.26 -25.75
N GLY A 170 26.40 -5.40 -25.16
CA GLY A 170 25.75 -5.92 -23.95
C GLY A 170 26.37 -5.37 -22.66
N GLY A 171 25.64 -5.48 -21.55
CA GLY A 171 26.15 -5.21 -20.20
C GLY A 171 26.18 -3.73 -19.77
N LEU A 172 25.87 -2.78 -20.67
CA LEU A 172 25.65 -1.37 -20.32
C LEU A 172 24.19 -1.09 -19.92
N ALA A 173 23.26 -1.87 -20.47
CA ALA A 173 21.84 -1.72 -20.26
C ALA A 173 21.15 -3.07 -20.28
N SER A 174 19.96 -3.13 -19.66
CA SER A 174 19.05 -4.27 -19.69
C SER A 174 17.75 -3.85 -20.37
N GLN A 175 17.27 -4.67 -21.29
CA GLN A 175 15.98 -4.42 -21.93
C GLN A 175 14.84 -4.57 -20.91
N LEU A 176 13.84 -3.73 -21.01
CA LEU A 176 12.66 -3.70 -20.15
C LEU A 176 11.49 -4.38 -20.88
N ASP A 177 11.67 -5.66 -21.20
CA ASP A 177 10.68 -6.48 -21.89
C ASP A 177 9.82 -7.26 -20.89
N GLY A 178 8.63 -6.73 -20.58
CA GLY A 178 7.72 -7.25 -19.56
C GLY A 178 7.00 -6.15 -18.78
N ASP A 179 6.52 -6.46 -17.59
CA ASP A 179 5.90 -5.49 -16.70
C ASP A 179 6.97 -4.83 -15.81
N TYR A 180 7.44 -3.66 -16.27
CA TYR A 180 8.49 -2.90 -15.59
C TYR A 180 7.94 -1.59 -15.02
N PHE A 181 8.28 -1.35 -13.76
CA PHE A 181 7.97 -0.10 -13.09
C PHE A 181 9.24 0.48 -12.48
N VAL A 182 9.41 1.78 -12.60
CA VAL A 182 10.60 2.51 -12.15
C VAL A 182 10.23 3.64 -11.21
N THR A 183 11.14 3.98 -10.30
CA THR A 183 11.04 5.24 -9.54
C THR A 183 11.51 6.42 -10.37
N VAL A 184 10.98 7.61 -10.10
CA VAL A 184 11.37 8.88 -10.73
C VAL A 184 11.97 9.83 -9.69
N ASP A 185 13.29 9.77 -9.55
CA ASP A 185 14.06 10.65 -8.65
C ASP A 185 14.33 12.02 -9.30
N GLY A 186 14.45 12.06 -10.62
CA GLY A 186 14.60 13.29 -11.39
C GLY A 186 14.74 13.03 -12.87
N GLU A 187 14.87 14.11 -13.65
CA GLU A 187 15.08 14.06 -15.09
C GLU A 187 16.40 14.76 -15.45
N VAL A 188 17.10 14.24 -16.46
CA VAL A 188 18.40 14.74 -16.91
C VAL A 188 18.46 14.78 -18.43
N GLU A 189 18.87 15.92 -19.00
CA GLU A 189 19.18 16.05 -20.42
C GLU A 189 20.59 15.50 -20.71
N HIS A 190 20.71 14.59 -21.68
CA HIS A 190 21.98 14.03 -22.11
C HIS A 190 21.90 13.58 -23.57
N GLU A 191 22.88 13.99 -24.39
CA GLU A 191 22.95 13.65 -25.83
C GLU A 191 21.63 13.90 -26.56
N GLY A 192 21.00 15.06 -26.30
CA GLY A 192 19.74 15.47 -26.93
C GLY A 192 18.50 14.68 -26.53
N ARG A 193 18.57 13.87 -25.46
CA ARG A 193 17.44 13.11 -24.91
C ARG A 193 17.23 13.44 -23.43
N THR A 194 15.97 13.40 -23.01
CA THR A 194 15.59 13.45 -21.60
C THR A 194 15.59 12.04 -21.01
N TRP A 195 16.25 11.89 -19.87
CA TRP A 195 16.37 10.63 -19.14
C TRP A 195 15.74 10.73 -17.76
N VAL A 196 14.90 9.78 -17.39
CA VAL A 196 14.48 9.56 -16.01
C VAL A 196 15.62 8.91 -15.26
N ARG A 197 16.05 9.54 -14.16
CA ARG A 197 16.94 8.97 -13.16
C ARG A 197 16.10 8.27 -12.10
N THR A 198 16.42 7.00 -11.85
CA THR A 198 15.79 6.19 -10.79
C THR A 198 16.50 6.34 -9.45
N ALA A 199 15.86 5.92 -8.35
CA ALA A 199 16.44 5.91 -7.00
C ALA A 199 17.73 5.06 -6.89
N GLN A 200 17.90 4.09 -7.79
CA GLN A 200 19.09 3.24 -7.91
C GLN A 200 20.17 3.81 -8.83
N GLU A 201 20.05 5.09 -9.24
CA GLU A 201 20.96 5.76 -10.20
C GLU A 201 21.05 5.09 -11.57
N ARG A 202 19.97 4.43 -11.99
CA ARG A 202 19.80 3.93 -13.35
C ARG A 202 18.95 4.85 -14.19
N TYR A 203 19.07 4.74 -15.51
CA TYR A 203 18.48 5.68 -16.45
C TYR A 203 17.56 4.99 -17.46
N VAL A 204 16.38 5.55 -17.67
CA VAL A 204 15.41 5.13 -18.69
C VAL A 204 14.99 6.37 -19.48
N ARG A 205 14.71 6.22 -20.77
CA ARG A 205 14.26 7.34 -21.63
C ARG A 205 12.93 7.90 -21.10
N ARG A 206 12.78 9.23 -21.05
CA ARG A 206 11.58 9.86 -20.44
C ARG A 206 10.28 9.56 -21.19
N ASP A 207 10.34 9.56 -22.51
CA ASP A 207 9.23 9.22 -23.43
C ASP A 207 8.91 7.72 -23.47
N ALA A 208 9.70 6.87 -22.81
CA ALA A 208 9.44 5.44 -22.67
C ALA A 208 8.66 5.07 -21.40
N VAL A 209 8.30 6.06 -20.57
CA VAL A 209 7.62 5.83 -19.29
C VAL A 209 6.42 6.76 -19.10
N GLU A 210 5.40 6.26 -18.41
CA GLU A 210 4.19 6.97 -18.02
C GLU A 210 4.11 7.07 -16.50
N MET A 211 3.83 8.26 -15.97
CA MET A 211 3.74 8.48 -14.53
C MET A 211 2.57 7.68 -13.94
N VAL A 212 2.79 7.13 -12.75
CA VAL A 212 1.78 6.37 -12.02
C VAL A 212 1.26 7.20 -10.86
N GLU A 213 -0.06 7.32 -10.79
CA GLU A 213 -0.78 7.91 -9.67
C GLU A 213 -1.19 6.83 -8.67
N ALA A 214 -1.29 7.20 -7.39
CA ALA A 214 -1.79 6.28 -6.37
C ALA A 214 -3.29 6.05 -6.54
N SER A 215 -3.76 4.85 -6.19
CA SER A 215 -5.19 4.57 -6.03
C SER A 215 -5.83 5.54 -5.02
N GLU A 216 -7.05 5.97 -5.32
CA GLU A 216 -7.88 6.77 -4.41
C GLU A 216 -8.54 5.92 -3.32
N LEU A 217 -8.50 4.58 -3.43
CA LEU A 217 -8.97 3.68 -2.39
C LEU A 217 -8.26 3.99 -1.06
N HIS A 218 -9.09 4.09 -0.03
CA HIS A 218 -8.64 3.98 1.34
C HIS A 218 -9.71 3.28 2.18
N GLY A 219 -9.29 2.59 3.23
CA GLY A 219 -10.16 1.86 4.15
C GLY A 219 -10.94 2.74 5.12
N GLU A 220 -11.67 2.08 6.01
CA GLU A 220 -12.31 2.69 7.18
C GLU A 220 -11.44 2.46 8.42
N LEU A 221 -11.22 3.51 9.21
CA LEU A 221 -10.47 3.47 10.47
C LEU A 221 -11.34 4.00 11.60
N ASP A 222 -11.65 3.17 12.58
CA ASP A 222 -12.27 3.56 13.84
C ASP A 222 -11.46 2.98 15.02
N PRO A 223 -10.69 3.82 15.75
CA PRO A 223 -9.93 3.37 16.91
C PRO A 223 -10.77 2.79 18.05
N ASP A 224 -12.05 3.14 18.14
CA ASP A 224 -12.96 2.64 19.18
C ASP A 224 -13.66 1.33 18.76
N GLY A 225 -13.53 0.96 17.49
CA GLY A 225 -14.04 -0.28 16.90
C GLY A 225 -15.00 -0.04 15.73
N LEU A 226 -14.82 -0.80 14.66
CA LEU A 226 -15.66 -0.70 13.46
C LEU A 226 -17.07 -1.25 13.68
N GLU A 227 -18.05 -0.59 13.06
CA GLU A 227 -19.41 -1.12 12.92
C GLU A 227 -19.46 -2.18 11.79
N LEU A 228 -19.50 -3.45 12.18
CA LEU A 228 -19.52 -4.61 11.28
C LEU A 228 -20.87 -5.35 11.33
N PRO A 229 -21.29 -6.03 10.24
CA PRO A 229 -20.59 -6.20 8.98
C PRO A 229 -20.60 -4.93 8.10
N MET A 230 -19.59 -4.79 7.25
CA MET A 230 -19.44 -3.64 6.34
C MET A 230 -19.20 -4.13 4.91
N ALA A 231 -19.91 -3.56 3.94
CA ALA A 231 -19.74 -3.88 2.54
C ALA A 231 -18.89 -2.82 1.82
N PHE A 232 -18.09 -3.28 0.85
CA PHE A 232 -17.29 -2.48 -0.05
C PHE A 232 -17.66 -2.81 -1.50
N VAL A 233 -17.98 -1.78 -2.28
CA VAL A 233 -18.15 -1.89 -3.73
C VAL A 233 -16.78 -2.06 -4.38
N PHE A 234 -16.64 -2.96 -5.35
CA PHE A 234 -15.36 -3.24 -5.99
C PHE A 234 -15.49 -3.50 -7.50
N GLY A 235 -14.38 -3.29 -8.20
CA GLY A 235 -14.21 -3.59 -9.63
C GLY A 235 -14.74 -2.51 -10.57
N GLU A 236 -16.01 -2.14 -10.44
CA GLU A 236 -16.67 -1.13 -11.27
C GLU A 236 -17.87 -0.53 -10.52
N GLU A 237 -18.43 0.57 -11.05
CA GLU A 237 -19.65 1.18 -10.53
C GLU A 237 -20.82 0.17 -10.58
N ARG A 238 -21.66 0.16 -9.55
CA ARG A 238 -22.70 -0.88 -9.38
C ARG A 238 -24.09 -0.27 -9.30
N PRO A 239 -25.11 -0.88 -9.93
CA PRO A 239 -26.49 -0.46 -9.73
C PRO A 239 -26.94 -0.59 -8.27
N VAL A 240 -27.63 0.43 -7.76
CA VAL A 240 -28.25 0.45 -6.43
C VAL A 240 -29.74 0.18 -6.58
N TYR A 241 -30.27 -0.66 -5.71
CA TYR A 241 -31.65 -1.13 -5.73
C TYR A 241 -32.43 -0.70 -4.49
N ARG A 242 -33.74 -0.54 -4.65
CA ARG A 242 -34.72 -0.56 -3.57
C ARG A 242 -35.55 -1.82 -3.69
N LEU A 243 -35.63 -2.58 -2.60
CA LEU A 243 -36.32 -3.86 -2.57
C LEU A 243 -37.79 -3.67 -2.19
N GLY A 244 -38.70 -4.30 -2.93
CA GLY A 244 -40.13 -4.36 -2.64
C GLY A 244 -40.64 -5.81 -2.63
N GLU A 245 -41.96 -6.00 -2.60
CA GLU A 245 -42.61 -7.32 -2.57
C GLU A 245 -42.22 -8.17 -3.79
N GLY A 246 -41.16 -8.97 -3.64
CA GLY A 246 -40.65 -9.88 -4.67
C GLY A 246 -39.93 -9.22 -5.86
N ARG A 247 -39.66 -7.91 -5.81
CA ARG A 247 -39.00 -7.18 -6.91
C ARG A 247 -37.90 -6.24 -6.40
N ALA A 248 -36.82 -6.14 -7.15
CA ALA A 248 -35.79 -5.12 -6.98
C ALA A 248 -35.97 -4.04 -8.06
N ARG A 249 -36.04 -2.78 -7.65
CA ARG A 249 -36.07 -1.63 -8.57
C ARG A 249 -34.74 -0.89 -8.47
N GLU A 250 -34.06 -0.71 -9.60
CA GLU A 250 -32.88 0.14 -9.67
C GLU A 250 -33.26 1.61 -9.40
N VAL A 251 -32.48 2.27 -8.55
CA VAL A 251 -32.74 3.64 -8.05
C VAL A 251 -31.51 4.54 -8.13
N GLY A 252 -30.35 4.04 -8.55
CA GLY A 252 -29.13 4.82 -8.69
C GLY A 252 -27.91 3.95 -8.96
N VAL A 253 -26.72 4.54 -8.80
CA VAL A 253 -25.42 3.89 -8.96
C VAL A 253 -24.59 4.11 -7.68
N ALA A 254 -23.76 3.14 -7.33
CA ALA A 254 -22.76 3.22 -6.29
C ALA A 254 -21.38 3.29 -6.94
N ASP A 255 -20.56 4.23 -6.48
CA ASP A 255 -19.21 4.40 -6.98
C ASP A 255 -18.33 3.19 -6.59
N VAL A 256 -17.28 2.94 -7.37
CA VAL A 256 -16.21 2.03 -6.96
C VAL A 256 -15.67 2.45 -5.59
N TYR A 257 -15.45 1.48 -4.71
CA TYR A 257 -14.96 1.68 -3.34
C TYR A 257 -15.92 2.39 -2.37
N ALA A 258 -17.16 2.68 -2.79
CA ALA A 258 -18.21 3.03 -1.85
C ALA A 258 -18.36 1.95 -0.78
N ARG A 259 -18.63 2.38 0.46
CA ARG A 259 -18.77 1.48 1.62
C ARG A 259 -19.95 1.84 2.48
N PHE A 260 -20.54 0.84 3.13
CA PHE A 260 -21.71 1.01 4.00
C PHE A 260 -21.84 -0.14 5.00
N HIS A 261 -22.45 0.16 6.15
CA HIS A 261 -22.82 -0.86 7.13
C HIS A 261 -23.91 -1.79 6.55
N VAL A 262 -23.75 -3.10 6.77
CA VAL A 262 -24.70 -4.10 6.30
C VAL A 262 -25.77 -4.33 7.36
N GLU A 263 -27.00 -3.93 7.06
CA GLU A 263 -28.15 -4.16 7.95
C GLU A 263 -28.64 -5.61 7.88
N ARG A 264 -28.62 -6.21 6.67
CA ARG A 264 -29.06 -7.59 6.40
C ARG A 264 -28.73 -8.03 4.97
N GLU A 265 -28.65 -9.34 4.77
CA GLU A 265 -28.70 -9.96 3.44
C GLU A 265 -30.11 -10.52 3.17
N VAL A 266 -30.58 -10.43 1.92
CA VAL A 266 -31.91 -10.91 1.52
C VAL A 266 -31.92 -11.50 0.12
N GLU A 267 -32.79 -12.47 -0.10
CA GLU A 267 -33.07 -12.98 -1.45
C GLU A 267 -34.38 -12.39 -1.98
N VAL A 268 -34.33 -11.82 -3.19
CA VAL A 268 -35.50 -11.26 -3.88
C VAL A 268 -35.46 -11.75 -5.32
N GLY A 269 -36.45 -12.54 -5.72
CA GLY A 269 -36.55 -13.04 -7.10
C GLY A 269 -35.42 -13.98 -7.51
N GLY A 270 -34.83 -14.73 -6.56
CA GLY A 270 -33.71 -15.65 -6.79
C GLY A 270 -32.33 -14.99 -6.82
N GLU A 271 -32.26 -13.67 -6.63
CA GLU A 271 -31.01 -12.92 -6.54
C GLU A 271 -30.76 -12.49 -5.09
N ARG A 272 -29.50 -12.58 -4.64
CA ARG A 272 -29.09 -12.16 -3.30
C ARG A 272 -28.65 -10.70 -3.28
N TYR A 273 -29.07 -9.98 -2.26
CA TYR A 273 -28.79 -8.56 -2.06
C TYR A 273 -28.24 -8.31 -0.66
N VAL A 274 -27.31 -7.36 -0.57
CA VAL A 274 -26.82 -6.77 0.67
C VAL A 274 -27.55 -5.45 0.87
N VAL A 275 -28.29 -5.32 1.96
CA VAL A 275 -29.08 -4.12 2.30
C VAL A 275 -28.30 -3.29 3.29
N GLY A 276 -28.15 -2.00 2.97
CA GLY A 276 -27.55 -0.99 3.83
C GLY A 276 -28.55 0.10 4.23
N PRO A 277 -28.03 1.23 4.74
CA PRO A 277 -28.83 2.33 5.27
C PRO A 277 -29.92 2.83 4.30
N GLY A 278 -31.09 3.16 4.85
CA GLY A 278 -32.21 3.68 4.07
C GLY A 278 -32.89 2.65 3.16
N GLY A 279 -32.62 1.35 3.38
CA GLY A 279 -33.19 0.25 2.58
C GLY A 279 -32.64 0.19 1.15
N LEU A 280 -31.49 0.81 0.91
CA LEU A 280 -30.73 0.68 -0.33
C LEU A 280 -30.01 -0.66 -0.35
N ALA A 281 -29.90 -1.26 -1.53
CA ALA A 281 -29.35 -2.60 -1.68
C ALA A 281 -28.45 -2.71 -2.91
N LEU A 282 -27.40 -3.52 -2.80
CA LEU A 282 -26.60 -3.96 -3.94
C LEU A 282 -26.69 -5.48 -4.07
N LYS A 283 -26.45 -6.00 -5.27
CA LYS A 283 -26.30 -7.46 -5.44
C LYS A 283 -25.12 -7.97 -4.63
N ARG A 284 -25.22 -9.20 -4.12
CA ARG A 284 -24.20 -9.78 -3.23
C ARG A 284 -22.83 -9.98 -3.90
N ASP A 285 -22.81 -10.27 -5.20
CA ASP A 285 -21.59 -10.45 -6.00
C ASP A 285 -20.90 -9.13 -6.37
N ALA A 286 -21.61 -8.00 -6.22
CA ALA A 286 -21.12 -6.65 -6.50
C ALA A 286 -20.31 -6.05 -5.34
N VAL A 287 -20.30 -6.72 -4.17
CA VAL A 287 -19.64 -6.23 -2.96
C VAL A 287 -18.78 -7.28 -2.28
N ARG A 288 -17.77 -6.81 -1.54
CA ARG A 288 -17.03 -7.60 -0.55
C ARG A 288 -17.51 -7.23 0.85
N VAL A 289 -17.68 -8.21 1.73
CA VAL A 289 -18.23 -7.98 3.07
C VAL A 289 -17.16 -8.27 4.10
N ALA A 290 -16.73 -7.23 4.81
CA ALA A 290 -15.93 -7.35 6.01
C ALA A 290 -16.81 -7.81 7.17
N THR A 291 -16.45 -8.94 7.78
CA THR A 291 -17.12 -9.50 8.95
C THR A 291 -16.06 -9.79 10.02
N GLN A 292 -16.39 -9.55 11.28
CA GLN A 292 -15.47 -9.81 12.38
C GLN A 292 -15.05 -11.30 12.39
N SER A 293 -13.75 -11.52 12.58
CA SER A 293 -13.16 -12.85 12.74
C SER A 293 -12.76 -13.07 14.20
N GLU A 294 -12.89 -14.31 14.66
CA GLU A 294 -12.40 -14.70 15.98
C GLU A 294 -10.87 -14.75 15.97
N ARG A 295 -10.24 -14.24 17.05
CA ARG A 295 -8.80 -14.30 17.23
C ARG A 295 -8.36 -15.77 17.33
N PRO A 296 -7.42 -16.25 16.50
CA PRO A 296 -6.87 -17.59 16.65
C PRO A 296 -6.20 -17.81 18.02
N ASP A 297 -6.33 -19.02 18.58
CA ASP A 297 -5.76 -19.39 19.88
C ASP A 297 -4.23 -19.20 19.97
N ASP A 298 -3.53 -19.27 18.83
CA ASP A 298 -2.09 -19.04 18.72
C ASP A 298 -1.68 -17.59 19.02
N ILE A 299 -2.63 -16.65 18.96
CA ILE A 299 -2.40 -15.21 19.18
C ILE A 299 -2.73 -14.86 20.63
N PRO A 300 -1.75 -14.35 21.41
CA PRO A 300 -1.98 -13.92 22.79
C PRO A 300 -3.10 -12.88 22.93
N GLU A 301 -3.78 -12.91 24.08
CA GLU A 301 -4.80 -11.90 24.40
C GLU A 301 -4.21 -10.49 24.43
N GLY A 302 -4.89 -9.56 23.75
CA GLY A 302 -4.47 -8.15 23.64
C GLY A 302 -3.38 -7.88 22.60
N ASP A 303 -2.81 -8.90 21.95
CA ASP A 303 -1.88 -8.69 20.84
C ASP A 303 -2.59 -8.07 19.63
N ARG A 304 -1.84 -7.27 18.87
CA ARG A 304 -2.27 -6.78 17.56
C ARG A 304 -2.14 -7.88 16.51
N TRP A 305 -3.11 -7.95 15.61
CA TRP A 305 -3.07 -8.87 14.48
C TRP A 305 -3.78 -8.32 13.25
N VAL A 306 -3.39 -8.86 12.10
CA VAL A 306 -3.99 -8.56 10.80
C VAL A 306 -4.69 -9.81 10.32
N HIS A 307 -5.93 -9.68 9.87
CA HIS A 307 -6.69 -10.74 9.22
C HIS A 307 -6.85 -10.42 7.75
N VAL A 308 -6.57 -11.37 6.88
CA VAL A 308 -6.86 -11.30 5.44
C VAL A 308 -7.84 -12.42 5.11
N ASP A 309 -9.06 -12.04 4.78
CA ASP A 309 -10.05 -12.94 4.23
C ASP A 309 -9.86 -13.02 2.71
N LEU A 310 -9.30 -14.14 2.23
CA LEU A 310 -9.01 -14.36 0.82
C LEU A 310 -10.28 -14.60 -0.01
N ALA A 311 -11.37 -15.08 0.60
CA ALA A 311 -12.63 -15.26 -0.11
C ALA A 311 -13.33 -13.90 -0.33
N GLN A 312 -13.31 -13.04 0.68
CA GLN A 312 -13.87 -11.69 0.58
C GLN A 312 -12.89 -10.65 0.02
N GLN A 313 -11.60 -10.96 -0.16
CA GLN A 313 -10.59 -9.97 -0.57
C GLN A 313 -10.60 -8.72 0.33
N VAL A 314 -10.70 -8.95 1.65
CA VAL A 314 -10.72 -7.90 2.69
C VAL A 314 -9.57 -8.12 3.65
N LEU A 315 -8.95 -7.03 4.07
CA LEU A 315 -8.01 -7.01 5.20
C LEU A 315 -8.62 -6.23 6.35
N MET A 316 -8.52 -6.80 7.55
CA MET A 316 -8.84 -6.13 8.81
C MET A 316 -7.64 -6.08 9.74
N ALA A 317 -7.54 -5.01 10.54
CA ALA A 317 -6.56 -4.89 11.61
C ALA A 317 -7.24 -4.82 12.97
N TYR A 318 -6.71 -5.56 13.95
CA TYR A 318 -7.30 -5.77 15.26
C TYR A 318 -6.37 -5.30 16.38
N GLU A 319 -6.93 -4.65 17.40
CA GLU A 319 -6.31 -4.48 18.71
C GLU A 319 -6.97 -5.44 19.71
N GLY A 320 -6.29 -6.52 20.07
CA GLY A 320 -6.93 -7.62 20.79
C GLY A 320 -8.05 -8.23 19.94
N ASP A 321 -9.28 -8.15 20.42
CA ASP A 321 -10.47 -8.67 19.72
C ASP A 321 -11.29 -7.58 19.01
N THR A 322 -10.85 -6.33 19.09
CA THR A 322 -11.54 -5.17 18.51
C THR A 322 -11.01 -4.88 17.10
N PRO A 323 -11.83 -5.04 16.04
CA PRO A 323 -11.45 -4.61 14.68
C PRO A 323 -11.48 -3.09 14.59
N ILE A 324 -10.36 -2.48 14.26
CA ILE A 324 -10.22 -1.01 14.19
C ILE A 324 -10.06 -0.49 12.75
N PHE A 325 -9.72 -1.37 11.80
CA PHE A 325 -9.49 -0.98 10.42
C PHE A 325 -9.94 -2.06 9.45
N ALA A 326 -10.51 -1.67 8.32
CA ALA A 326 -10.91 -2.56 7.24
C ALA A 326 -10.67 -1.91 5.87
N THR A 327 -10.16 -2.69 4.92
CA THR A 327 -9.99 -2.27 3.52
C THR A 327 -10.07 -3.45 2.55
N LEU A 328 -10.20 -3.14 1.26
CA LEU A 328 -10.07 -4.11 0.18
C LEU A 328 -8.60 -4.44 -0.11
N VAL A 329 -8.35 -5.68 -0.54
CA VAL A 329 -7.03 -6.15 -0.98
C VAL A 329 -7.11 -6.89 -2.31
N SER A 330 -5.96 -7.17 -2.90
CA SER A 330 -5.85 -8.13 -4.01
C SER A 330 -4.80 -9.20 -3.66
N SER A 331 -5.26 -10.44 -3.47
CA SER A 331 -4.39 -11.57 -3.15
C SER A 331 -3.92 -12.32 -4.40
N GLY A 332 -3.22 -13.43 -4.17
CA GLY A 332 -2.74 -14.35 -5.18
C GLY A 332 -3.86 -14.89 -6.07
N LYS A 333 -3.62 -14.89 -7.38
CA LYS A 333 -4.48 -15.57 -8.36
C LYS A 333 -4.25 -17.08 -8.34
N GLU A 334 -5.12 -17.84 -8.99
CA GLU A 334 -5.00 -19.30 -9.15
C GLU A 334 -3.59 -19.68 -9.66
N GLY A 335 -2.95 -20.66 -9.00
CA GLY A 335 -1.57 -21.08 -9.28
C GLY A 335 -0.50 -20.25 -8.57
N TYR A 336 -0.89 -19.12 -7.99
CA TYR A 336 -0.06 -18.24 -7.16
C TYR A 336 -0.74 -17.97 -5.82
N ASP A 337 -1.43 -18.97 -5.28
CA ASP A 337 -2.31 -18.80 -4.14
C ASP A 337 -1.59 -18.21 -2.92
N THR A 338 -2.23 -17.24 -2.28
CA THR A 338 -1.77 -16.72 -1.00
C THR A 338 -1.99 -17.79 0.07
N PRO A 339 -0.96 -18.18 0.84
CA PRO A 339 -1.06 -19.27 1.79
C PRO A 339 -1.96 -18.89 2.96
N THR A 340 -2.86 -19.79 3.35
CA THR A 340 -3.66 -19.70 4.57
C THR A 340 -2.84 -20.10 5.81
N GLY A 341 -3.25 -19.61 6.98
CA GLY A 341 -2.64 -19.93 8.27
C GLY A 341 -2.32 -18.71 9.13
N VAL A 342 -1.67 -18.98 10.27
CA VAL A 342 -1.22 -17.96 11.22
C VAL A 342 0.29 -17.76 11.06
N PHE A 343 0.70 -16.52 10.84
CA PHE A 343 2.07 -16.11 10.58
C PHE A 343 2.46 -14.91 11.46
N ARG A 344 3.75 -14.55 11.41
CA ARG A 344 4.26 -13.29 11.94
C ARG A 344 5.01 -12.53 10.87
N VAL A 345 4.89 -11.20 10.87
CA VAL A 345 5.81 -10.36 10.11
C VAL A 345 7.24 -10.66 10.56
N ARG A 346 8.14 -10.86 9.61
CA ARG A 346 9.57 -11.17 9.83
C ARG A 346 10.48 -10.07 9.34
N HIS A 347 10.07 -9.35 8.29
CA HIS A 347 10.84 -8.25 7.73
C HIS A 347 9.91 -7.12 7.32
N LYS A 348 10.35 -5.88 7.54
CA LYS A 348 9.66 -4.68 7.06
C LYS A 348 10.62 -3.81 6.27
N TYR A 349 10.15 -3.25 5.16
CA TYR A 349 10.88 -2.29 4.33
C TYR A 349 9.92 -1.15 3.94
N VAL A 350 10.34 0.10 4.10
CA VAL A 350 9.62 1.26 3.55
C VAL A 350 9.38 1.07 2.06
N SER A 351 10.34 0.46 1.36
CA SER A 351 10.17 -0.05 0.00
C SER A 351 11.22 -1.11 -0.34
N THR A 352 10.94 -1.99 -1.29
CA THR A 352 11.93 -2.91 -1.88
C THR A 352 11.60 -3.22 -3.33
N THR A 353 12.60 -3.39 -4.20
CA THR A 353 12.34 -3.92 -5.55
C THR A 353 11.92 -5.38 -5.46
N MET A 354 10.86 -5.74 -6.20
CA MET A 354 10.43 -7.13 -6.38
C MET A 354 10.50 -7.47 -7.86
N SER A 355 11.24 -8.53 -8.19
CA SER A 355 11.37 -9.01 -9.57
C SER A 355 11.31 -10.52 -9.62
N GLY A 356 10.91 -11.05 -10.77
CA GLY A 356 10.77 -12.47 -11.02
C GLY A 356 10.68 -12.77 -12.50
N ASP A 357 10.95 -14.02 -12.84
CA ASP A 357 10.71 -14.58 -14.16
C ASP A 357 9.54 -15.56 -14.02
N ASP A 358 8.41 -15.21 -14.62
CA ASP A 358 7.19 -15.99 -14.54
C ASP A 358 6.94 -16.76 -15.85
N PRO A 359 6.73 -18.09 -15.81
CA PRO A 359 6.52 -18.88 -17.02
C PRO A 359 5.20 -18.57 -17.75
N THR A 360 4.24 -17.92 -17.08
CA THR A 360 2.91 -17.60 -17.61
C THR A 360 2.79 -16.14 -18.01
N ASP A 361 3.23 -15.23 -17.14
CA ASP A 361 3.07 -13.77 -17.30
C ASP A 361 4.35 -13.08 -17.80
N GLY A 362 5.47 -13.80 -17.88
CA GLY A 362 6.77 -13.27 -18.29
C GLY A 362 7.57 -12.61 -17.16
N VAL A 363 8.60 -11.86 -17.54
CA VAL A 363 9.48 -11.19 -16.58
C VAL A 363 8.78 -9.95 -16.00
N TYR A 364 8.87 -9.78 -14.69
CA TYR A 364 8.46 -8.54 -14.01
C TYR A 364 9.60 -7.96 -13.16
N ASP A 365 9.66 -6.64 -13.08
CA ASP A 365 10.57 -5.88 -12.19
C ASP A 365 9.83 -4.63 -11.73
N VAL A 366 9.32 -4.69 -10.50
CA VAL A 366 8.58 -3.61 -9.86
C VAL A 366 9.51 -2.92 -8.87
N ALA A 367 9.99 -1.72 -9.24
CA ALA A 367 10.94 -0.99 -8.43
C ALA A 367 10.31 -0.44 -7.14
N GLU A 368 11.01 -0.59 -6.01
CA GLU A 368 10.64 0.06 -4.75
C GLU A 368 9.16 -0.13 -4.34
N VAL A 369 8.65 -1.37 -4.40
CA VAL A 369 7.34 -1.77 -3.88
C VAL A 369 7.20 -1.28 -2.43
N PRO A 370 6.25 -0.36 -2.15
CA PRO A 370 6.24 0.38 -0.90
C PRO A 370 5.60 -0.42 0.25
N TRP A 371 5.93 -0.04 1.48
CA TRP A 371 5.30 -0.51 2.71
C TRP A 371 5.30 -2.04 2.86
N THR A 372 6.40 -2.67 2.45
CA THR A 372 6.49 -4.13 2.33
C THR A 372 6.73 -4.79 3.69
N GLN A 373 5.92 -5.80 4.00
CA GLN A 373 5.98 -6.57 5.24
C GLN A 373 5.93 -8.07 4.93
N TYR A 374 7.09 -8.74 4.93
CA TYR A 374 7.18 -10.18 4.66
C TYR A 374 6.78 -10.99 5.88
N TYR A 375 5.85 -11.93 5.74
CA TYR A 375 5.39 -12.78 6.84
C TYR A 375 5.71 -14.27 6.62
N TYR A 376 5.74 -14.76 5.38
CA TYR A 376 6.05 -16.17 5.09
C TYR A 376 6.81 -16.32 3.78
N ARG A 377 7.94 -17.04 3.74
CA ARG A 377 8.87 -17.09 2.59
C ARG A 377 9.03 -15.72 1.91
N SER A 378 8.58 -15.58 0.65
CA SER A 378 8.55 -14.35 -0.14
C SER A 378 7.16 -13.69 -0.21
N TYR A 379 6.18 -14.19 0.55
CA TYR A 379 4.84 -13.61 0.68
C TYR A 379 4.87 -12.42 1.65
N ALA A 380 4.26 -11.32 1.21
CA ALA A 380 4.23 -10.06 1.94
C ALA A 380 2.87 -9.37 1.85
N LEU A 381 2.59 -8.53 2.84
CA LEU A 381 1.64 -7.43 2.73
C LEU A 381 2.41 -6.23 2.16
N HIS A 382 1.92 -5.55 1.12
CA HIS A 382 2.59 -4.36 0.61
C HIS A 382 1.64 -3.42 -0.15
N GLY A 383 2.07 -2.17 -0.32
CA GLY A 383 1.38 -1.23 -1.19
C GLY A 383 1.55 -1.64 -2.66
N ALA A 384 0.49 -1.56 -3.45
CA ALA A 384 0.53 -1.75 -4.89
C ALA A 384 0.16 -0.44 -5.59
N TYR A 385 1.13 0.15 -6.27
CA TYR A 385 0.92 1.39 -7.03
C TYR A 385 0.59 1.13 -8.50
N TRP A 386 0.84 -0.07 -9.02
CA TRP A 386 0.75 -0.39 -10.45
C TRP A 386 -0.65 -0.78 -10.93
N HIS A 387 -1.64 -0.86 -10.04
CA HIS A 387 -3.01 -1.17 -10.41
C HIS A 387 -4.01 -0.64 -9.40
N ASP A 388 -5.27 -0.59 -9.81
CA ASP A 388 -6.40 -0.17 -8.97
C ASP A 388 -7.57 -1.17 -9.03
N ALA A 389 -7.29 -2.45 -8.78
CA ALA A 389 -8.27 -3.55 -8.87
C ALA A 389 -8.50 -4.23 -7.51
N PHE A 390 -8.50 -3.44 -6.44
CA PHE A 390 -8.67 -3.95 -5.07
C PHE A 390 -10.07 -4.56 -4.90
N GLY A 391 -10.16 -5.69 -4.18
CA GLY A 391 -11.36 -6.52 -4.06
C GLY A 391 -11.42 -7.69 -5.07
N ALA A 392 -10.49 -7.73 -6.02
CA ALA A 392 -10.29 -8.85 -6.95
C ALA A 392 -8.90 -9.47 -6.78
N VAL A 393 -8.78 -10.79 -6.98
CA VAL A 393 -7.50 -11.50 -7.00
C VAL A 393 -6.64 -11.04 -8.19
N ARG A 394 -5.34 -10.80 -7.97
CA ARG A 394 -4.48 -10.22 -9.02
C ARG A 394 -2.99 -10.54 -8.88
N SER A 395 -2.49 -10.80 -7.68
CA SER A 395 -1.05 -10.87 -7.42
C SER A 395 -0.44 -12.25 -7.72
N HIS A 396 0.89 -12.34 -7.65
CA HIS A 396 1.65 -13.58 -7.63
C HIS A 396 1.83 -14.16 -6.22
N GLY A 397 0.89 -13.89 -5.32
CA GLY A 397 0.80 -14.48 -3.99
C GLY A 397 0.87 -13.47 -2.84
N CYS A 398 1.51 -12.33 -3.02
CA CYS A 398 1.49 -11.25 -2.03
C CYS A 398 0.07 -10.68 -1.86
N THR A 399 -0.17 -10.00 -0.74
CA THR A 399 -1.42 -9.26 -0.53
C THR A 399 -1.17 -7.81 -0.90
N ASN A 400 -1.73 -7.40 -2.04
CA ASN A 400 -1.65 -6.04 -2.54
C ASN A 400 -2.67 -5.17 -1.80
N ILE A 401 -2.23 -4.03 -1.31
CA ILE A 401 -3.03 -3.07 -0.53
C ILE A 401 -2.90 -1.69 -1.19
N ALA A 402 -3.94 -0.85 -1.14
CA ALA A 402 -3.85 0.52 -1.63
C ALA A 402 -2.73 1.29 -0.90
N PRO A 403 -1.97 2.19 -1.57
CA PRO A 403 -0.81 2.84 -0.97
C PRO A 403 -1.08 3.57 0.35
N ALA A 404 -2.23 4.25 0.48
CA ALA A 404 -2.65 4.95 1.69
C ALA A 404 -2.83 3.99 2.88
N ASP A 405 -3.58 2.90 2.65
CA ASP A 405 -3.86 1.86 3.64
C ASP A 405 -2.60 1.08 4.02
N ALA A 406 -1.79 0.72 3.02
CA ALA A 406 -0.54 -0.01 3.23
C ALA A 406 0.44 0.79 4.09
N ARG A 407 0.49 2.11 3.89
CA ARG A 407 1.30 3.01 4.71
C ARG A 407 0.81 3.02 6.15
N TRP A 408 -0.48 3.25 6.38
CA TRP A 408 -1.04 3.24 7.73
C TRP A 408 -0.76 1.91 8.44
N LEU A 409 -1.04 0.79 7.76
CA LEU A 409 -0.80 -0.55 8.29
C LEU A 409 0.68 -0.74 8.62
N PHE A 410 1.59 -0.32 7.74
CA PHE A 410 3.01 -0.40 7.98
C PHE A 410 3.46 0.41 9.21
N LEU A 411 2.81 1.53 9.53
CA LEU A 411 3.16 2.31 10.73
C LEU A 411 2.53 1.75 12.00
N TRP A 412 1.33 1.17 11.90
CA TRP A 412 0.61 0.59 13.03
C TRP A 412 1.20 -0.77 13.48
N THR A 413 1.69 -1.56 12.54
CA THR A 413 2.30 -2.88 12.79
C THR A 413 3.69 -2.79 13.40
N THR A 414 4.07 -3.83 14.15
CA THR A 414 5.45 -4.03 14.63
C THR A 414 6.26 -4.90 13.67
N PRO A 415 7.61 -4.85 13.70
CA PRO A 415 8.45 -3.91 14.45
C PRO A 415 8.35 -2.46 13.94
N VAL A 416 8.61 -1.49 14.83
CA VAL A 416 8.72 -0.07 14.48
C VAL A 416 10.13 0.19 13.93
N LEU A 417 10.23 0.92 12.82
CA LEU A 417 11.53 1.29 12.27
C LEU A 417 12.22 2.37 13.13
N PRO A 418 13.49 2.16 13.52
CA PRO A 418 14.28 3.24 14.09
C PRO A 418 14.53 4.37 13.08
N GLU A 419 14.82 5.57 13.58
CA GLU A 419 15.11 6.72 12.73
C GLU A 419 16.25 6.45 11.73
N GLY A 420 15.99 6.77 10.45
CA GLY A 420 16.94 6.60 9.35
C GLY A 420 17.05 5.16 8.82
N TRP A 421 16.40 4.19 9.45
CA TRP A 421 16.32 2.84 8.92
C TRP A 421 15.26 2.79 7.82
N HIS A 422 15.59 2.07 6.75
CA HIS A 422 14.66 1.81 5.65
C HIS A 422 14.01 0.44 5.76
N GLY A 423 14.65 -0.48 6.49
CA GLY A 423 14.07 -1.78 6.76
C GLY A 423 14.72 -2.49 7.95
N ILE A 424 14.00 -3.44 8.50
CA ILE A 424 14.36 -4.22 9.68
C ILE A 424 13.95 -5.68 9.52
N ARG A 425 14.70 -6.57 10.15
CA ARG A 425 14.49 -8.02 10.17
C ARG A 425 14.30 -8.49 11.60
N GLU A 426 13.05 -8.52 12.02
CA GLU A 426 12.61 -8.83 13.38
C GLU A 426 11.15 -9.29 13.35
N GLU A 427 10.80 -10.18 14.28
CA GLU A 427 9.42 -10.65 14.41
C GLU A 427 8.50 -9.51 14.85
N GLY A 428 7.33 -9.44 14.22
CA GLY A 428 6.39 -8.35 14.37
C GLY A 428 4.98 -8.83 14.65
N VAL A 429 4.02 -8.06 14.12
CA VAL A 429 2.59 -8.33 14.24
C VAL A 429 2.22 -9.71 13.68
N TRP A 430 1.14 -10.28 14.19
CA TRP A 430 0.54 -11.50 13.64
C TRP A 430 -0.20 -11.21 12.34
N VAL A 431 -0.16 -12.17 11.41
CA VAL A 431 -0.89 -12.13 10.14
C VAL A 431 -1.64 -13.44 9.99
N VAL A 432 -2.95 -13.36 9.84
CA VAL A 432 -3.85 -14.49 9.71
C VAL A 432 -4.49 -14.44 8.33
N ASN A 433 -4.31 -15.49 7.54
CA ASN A 433 -4.93 -15.61 6.23
C ASN A 433 -5.96 -16.75 6.28
N THR A 434 -7.22 -16.45 5.99
CA THR A 434 -8.30 -17.45 5.86
C THR A 434 -8.86 -17.47 4.45
N ASN A 435 -9.50 -18.57 4.07
CA ASN A 435 -10.19 -18.71 2.79
C ASN A 435 -11.50 -19.46 2.99
N GLU A 436 -12.33 -18.95 3.90
CA GLU A 436 -13.63 -19.52 4.21
C GLU A 436 -14.69 -18.63 3.54
N GLU A 437 -15.48 -19.20 2.63
CA GLU A 437 -16.70 -18.52 2.22
C GLU A 437 -17.65 -18.51 3.42
N PRO A 438 -18.29 -17.38 3.77
CA PRO A 438 -19.26 -17.38 4.86
C PRO A 438 -20.35 -18.42 4.54
N GLU A 439 -20.60 -19.33 5.48
CA GLU A 439 -21.74 -20.24 5.34
C GLU A 439 -23.01 -19.40 5.13
N PRO A 440 -23.89 -19.77 4.18
CA PRO A 440 -25.14 -19.06 4.00
C PRO A 440 -25.94 -19.11 5.31
N ALA A 441 -26.20 -17.94 5.88
CA ALA A 441 -26.95 -17.76 7.13
C ALA A 441 -28.41 -18.26 7.03
#